data_AF-A0A9J6H1G5-F1
#
_entry.id   AF-A0A9J6H1G5-F1
#
_cell.length_a   1.000
_cell.length_b   1.000
_cell.length_c   1.000
_cell.angle_alpha   90.00
_cell.angle_beta   90.00
_cell.angle_gamma   90.00
#
_symmetry.space_group_name_H-M   'P 1'
#
loop_
_entity.id
_entity.type
_entity.pdbx_description
1 polymer ?
#
loop_
_entity_poly.entity_id
_entity_poly.type
_entity_poly.pdbx_seq_one_letter_code
_entity_poly.pdbx_strand_id
1 'polypeptide(L)'
;MGIGFVGPAFRVWYITLERIVGSGSGRAVVIKKVLLDQCAFTPILIPSFLTTLGALQGRSWEGIKDMVREDFLPILKANYMLWPAAQIINFGFVPLTYRVPFASAVALVWNTYLAWKANRIVLKD
;
A
#
# COMPACT_ATOMS: atom_id res chain seq x y z
N MET A 1 8.54 4.91 12.30
CA MET A 1 8.28 3.78 11.37
C MET A 1 8.66 4.06 9.91
N GLY A 2 8.64 5.30 9.41
CA GLY A 2 8.88 5.59 7.98
C GLY A 2 10.35 5.58 7.50
N ILE A 3 11.33 5.91 8.35
CA ILE A 3 12.73 6.08 7.90
C ILE A 3 13.58 4.81 8.11
N GLY A 4 13.38 4.07 9.21
CA GLY A 4 14.25 2.94 9.59
C GLY A 4 14.02 1.60 8.87
N PHE A 5 12.76 1.27 8.55
CA PHE A 5 12.40 -0.03 7.95
C PHE A 5 11.80 0.12 6.56
N VAL A 6 10.90 1.11 6.42
CA VAL A 6 10.22 1.44 5.17
C VAL A 6 11.21 2.00 4.13
N GLY A 7 12.11 2.91 4.52
CA GLY A 7 13.10 3.50 3.59
C GLY A 7 13.97 2.47 2.84
N PRO A 8 14.68 1.56 3.53
CA PRO A 8 15.49 0.52 2.86
C PRO A 8 14.66 -0.44 2.01
N ALA A 9 13.49 -0.87 2.50
CA ALA A 9 12.61 -1.79 1.77
C ALA A 9 12.07 -1.17 0.48
N PHE A 10 11.62 0.09 0.53
CA PHE A 10 11.18 0.85 -0.64
C PHE A 10 12.33 1.04 -1.63
N ARG A 11 13.55 1.31 -1.16
CA ARG A 11 14.72 1.46 -2.04
C ARG A 11 15.03 0.18 -2.81
N VAL A 12 15.08 -0.97 -2.14
CA VAL A 12 15.33 -2.28 -2.79
C VAL A 12 14.22 -2.61 -3.80
N TRP A 13 12.98 -2.32 -3.43
CA TRP A 13 11.83 -2.59 -4.29
C TRP A 13 11.82 -1.69 -5.54
N TYR A 14 12.07 -0.39 -5.40
CA TYR A 14 12.15 0.52 -6.55
C TYR A 14 13.29 0.15 -7.52
N ILE A 15 14.46 -0.24 -6.99
CA ILE A 15 15.57 -0.74 -7.83
C ILE A 15 15.16 -2.00 -8.59
N THR A 16 14.45 -2.92 -7.93
CA THR A 16 13.93 -4.15 -8.55
C THR A 16 12.89 -3.84 -9.64
N LEU A 17 11.97 -2.91 -9.37
CA LEU A 17 10.97 -2.42 -10.33
C LEU A 17 11.61 -1.79 -11.58
N GLU A 18 12.66 -1.00 -11.40
CA GLU A 18 13.40 -0.42 -12.52
C GLU A 18 14.12 -1.48 -13.35
N ARG A 19 14.69 -2.51 -12.72
CA ARG A 19 15.33 -3.63 -13.42
C ARG A 19 14.35 -4.49 -14.21
N ILE A 20 13.13 -4.69 -13.71
CA ILE A 20 12.12 -5.57 -14.33
C ILE A 20 11.36 -4.85 -15.46
N VAL A 21 10.98 -3.59 -15.26
CA VAL A 21 10.07 -2.88 -16.19
C VAL A 21 10.83 -1.87 -17.07
N GLY A 22 12.06 -1.52 -16.71
CA GLY A 22 12.89 -0.53 -17.39
C GLY A 22 12.74 0.88 -16.82
N SER A 23 13.74 1.73 -17.05
CA SER A 23 13.82 3.12 -16.58
C SER A 23 12.96 4.12 -17.36
N GLY A 24 12.17 3.62 -18.33
CA GLY A 24 11.32 4.47 -19.17
C GLY A 24 10.15 5.13 -18.41
N SER A 25 9.69 6.27 -18.93
CA SER A 25 8.57 7.06 -18.40
C SER A 25 7.30 6.95 -19.24
N GLY A 26 7.26 6.04 -20.23
CA GLY A 26 6.08 5.82 -21.08
C GLY A 26 4.90 5.22 -20.31
N ARG A 27 3.65 5.55 -20.73
CA ARG A 27 2.39 5.07 -20.09
C ARG A 27 2.39 3.57 -19.80
N ALA A 28 2.84 2.75 -20.74
CA ALA A 28 2.88 1.29 -20.59
C ALA A 28 3.88 0.83 -19.51
N VAL A 29 5.03 1.51 -19.38
CA VAL A 29 6.04 1.23 -18.35
C VAL A 29 5.50 1.62 -16.97
N VAL A 30 4.84 2.77 -16.86
CA VAL A 30 4.22 3.22 -15.60
C VAL A 30 3.11 2.26 -15.17
N ILE A 31 2.24 1.84 -16.09
CA ILE A 31 1.16 0.87 -15.79
C ILE A 31 1.74 -0.47 -15.33
N LYS A 32 2.76 -1.01 -16.02
CA LYS A 32 3.43 -2.25 -15.60
C LYS A 32 4.08 -2.12 -14.23
N LYS A 33 4.74 -0.98 -13.94
CA LYS A 33 5.32 -0.71 -12.62
C LYS A 33 4.24 -0.71 -11.54
N VAL A 34 3.14 0.01 -11.75
CA VAL A 34 2.01 0.08 -10.82
C VAL A 34 1.37 -1.29 -10.60
N LEU A 35 1.17 -2.08 -11.65
CA LEU A 35 0.62 -3.43 -11.52
C LEU A 35 1.55 -4.36 -10.72
N LEU A 36 2.86 -4.29 -10.94
CA LEU A 36 3.83 -5.05 -10.15
C LEU A 36 3.79 -4.62 -8.67
N ASP A 37 3.74 -3.31 -8.41
CA ASP A 37 3.70 -2.73 -7.08
C ASP A 37 2.43 -3.16 -6.31
N GLN A 38 1.28 -3.12 -6.98
CA GLN A 38 0.00 -3.52 -6.41
C GLN A 38 -0.12 -5.03 -6.19
N CYS A 39 0.44 -5.86 -7.07
CA CYS A 39 0.31 -7.31 -6.98
C CYS A 39 1.38 -8.01 -6.13
N ALA A 40 2.60 -7.46 -6.07
CA ALA A 40 3.72 -8.11 -5.38
C ALA A 40 4.12 -7.41 -4.08
N PHE A 41 4.15 -6.08 -4.07
CA PHE A 41 4.64 -5.33 -2.91
C PHE A 41 3.55 -5.10 -1.87
N THR A 42 2.36 -4.74 -2.32
CA THR A 42 1.21 -4.46 -1.46
C THR A 42 0.80 -5.63 -0.55
N PRO A 43 0.69 -6.89 -1.02
CA PRO A 43 0.37 -8.02 -0.14
C PRO A 43 1.47 -8.37 0.88
N ILE A 44 2.69 -7.86 0.72
CA ILE A 44 3.79 -8.00 1.68
C ILE A 44 3.82 -6.81 2.66
N LEU A 45 3.49 -5.61 2.16
CA LEU A 45 3.48 -4.39 2.95
C LEU A 45 2.34 -4.37 3.98
N ILE A 46 1.15 -4.86 3.63
CA ILE A 46 -0.03 -4.84 4.53
C ILE A 46 0.19 -5.70 5.80
N PRO A 47 0.66 -6.96 5.74
CA PRO A 47 0.99 -7.75 6.93
C PRO A 47 2.11 -7.11 7.74
N SER A 48 3.10 -6.52 7.07
CA SER A 48 4.22 -5.84 7.73
C SER A 48 3.74 -4.61 8.52
N PHE A 49 2.82 -3.83 7.94
CA PHE A 49 2.17 -2.71 8.60
C PHE A 49 1.34 -3.15 9.81
N LEU A 50 0.50 -4.18 9.64
CA LEU A 50 -0.31 -4.74 10.73
C LEU A 50 0.56 -5.31 11.86
N THR A 51 1.61 -6.07 11.53
CA THR A 51 2.56 -6.61 12.52
C THR A 51 3.23 -5.48 13.33
N THR A 52 3.67 -4.43 12.64
CA THR A 52 4.28 -3.25 13.27
C THR A 52 3.29 -2.49 14.15
N LEU A 53 2.04 -2.36 13.70
CA LEU A 53 0.96 -1.72 14.45
C LEU A 53 0.66 -2.50 15.73
N GLY A 54 0.54 -3.82 15.65
CA GLY A 54 0.25 -4.67 16.80
C GLY A 54 1.40 -4.67 17.83
N ALA A 55 2.65 -4.63 17.36
CA ALA A 55 3.81 -4.45 18.23
C ALA A 55 3.81 -3.08 18.94
N LEU A 56 3.45 -2.01 18.23
CA LEU A 56 3.31 -0.67 18.83
C LEU A 56 2.16 -0.56 19.83
N GLN A 57 1.11 -1.36 19.65
CA GLN A 57 -0.01 -1.45 20.57
C GLN A 57 0.30 -2.31 21.81
N GLY A 58 1.50 -2.91 21.90
CA GLY A 58 1.89 -3.77 23.02
C GLY A 58 1.17 -5.13 23.03
N ARG A 59 0.57 -5.55 21.90
CA ARG A 59 -0.09 -6.86 21.79
C ARG A 59 0.94 -7.99 21.92
N SER A 60 0.51 -9.12 22.49
CA SER A 60 1.29 -10.36 22.47
C SER A 60 1.50 -10.85 21.03
N TRP A 61 2.53 -11.66 20.80
CA TRP A 61 2.81 -12.22 19.47
C TRP A 61 1.62 -12.99 18.88
N GLU A 62 0.85 -13.68 19.72
CA GLU A 62 -0.39 -14.35 19.33
C GLU A 62 -1.48 -13.35 18.95
N GLY A 63 -1.68 -12.29 19.74
CA GLY A 63 -2.62 -11.21 19.42
C GLY A 63 -2.27 -10.46 18.12
N ILE A 64 -0.98 -10.34 17.79
CA ILE A 64 -0.53 -9.78 16.51
C ILE A 64 -0.89 -10.71 15.35
N LYS A 65 -0.66 -12.02 15.49
CA LYS A 65 -1.02 -13.01 14.45
C LYS A 65 -2.51 -13.04 14.19
N ASP A 66 -3.32 -12.99 15.24
CA ASP A 66 -4.78 -13.01 15.12
C ASP A 66 -5.28 -11.73 14.44
N MET A 67 -4.75 -10.56 14.84
CA MET A 67 -5.05 -9.29 14.17
C MET A 67 -4.66 -9.30 12.68
N VAL A 68 -3.48 -9.82 12.34
CA VAL A 68 -3.08 -9.98 10.92
C VAL A 68 -4.05 -10.92 10.21
N ARG A 69 -4.42 -12.05 10.81
CA ARG A 69 -5.33 -13.02 10.18
C ARG A 69 -6.73 -12.46 9.93
N GLU A 70 -7.26 -11.69 10.87
CA GLU A 70 -8.61 -11.13 10.79
C GLU A 70 -8.69 -9.91 9.86
N ASP A 71 -7.72 -9.00 9.95
CA ASP A 71 -7.79 -7.72 9.24
C ASP A 71 -7.09 -7.71 7.89
N PHE A 72 -6.20 -8.68 7.61
CA PHE A 72 -5.47 -8.73 6.33
C PHE A 72 -6.41 -8.82 5.13
N LEU A 73 -7.35 -9.78 5.11
CA LEU A 73 -8.25 -9.96 3.96
C LEU A 73 -9.20 -8.76 3.75
N PRO A 74 -9.86 -8.21 4.78
CA PRO A 74 -10.67 -7.00 4.64
C PRO A 74 -9.89 -5.80 4.09
N ILE A 75 -8.68 -5.56 4.62
CA ILE A 75 -7.84 -4.44 4.18
C ILE A 75 -7.33 -4.68 2.75
N LEU A 76 -6.90 -5.90 2.43
CA LEU A 76 -6.45 -6.27 1.09
C LEU A 76 -7.58 -6.09 0.05
N LYS A 77 -8.79 -6.52 0.37
CA LYS A 77 -9.96 -6.35 -0.50
C LYS A 77 -10.28 -4.87 -0.71
N ALA A 78 -10.27 -4.05 0.34
CA ALA A 78 -10.47 -2.60 0.21
C ALA A 78 -9.40 -1.95 -0.66
N ASN A 79 -8.13 -2.36 -0.51
CA ASN A 79 -7.02 -1.89 -1.35
C ASN A 79 -7.26 -2.24 -2.82
N TYR A 80 -7.60 -3.51 -3.12
CA TYR A 80 -7.87 -3.98 -4.48
C TYR A 80 -9.17 -3.44 -5.09
N MET A 81 -10.07 -2.85 -4.32
CA MET A 81 -11.22 -2.13 -4.88
C MET A 81 -10.85 -0.68 -5.19
N LEU A 82 -10.14 0.00 -4.29
CA LEU A 82 -9.81 1.42 -4.44
C LEU A 82 -8.76 1.65 -5.53
N TRP A 83 -7.62 0.96 -5.45
CA TRP A 83 -6.47 1.28 -6.28
C TRP A 83 -6.66 0.95 -7.76
N PRO A 84 -7.21 -0.20 -8.17
CA PRO A 84 -7.50 -0.45 -9.58
C PRO A 84 -8.47 0.56 -10.17
N ALA A 85 -9.56 0.90 -9.48
CA ALA A 85 -10.51 1.93 -9.92
C ALA A 85 -9.83 3.30 -10.05
N ALA A 86 -9.05 3.70 -9.05
CA ALA A 86 -8.29 4.94 -9.08
C ALA A 86 -7.28 4.98 -10.23
N GLN A 87 -6.55 3.89 -10.47
CA GLN A 87 -5.54 3.84 -11.54
C GLN A 87 -6.18 3.82 -12.93
N ILE A 88 -7.36 3.19 -13.10
CA ILE A 88 -8.14 3.28 -14.34
C ILE A 88 -8.51 4.74 -14.61
N ILE A 89 -8.98 5.47 -13.59
CA ILE A 89 -9.30 6.90 -13.74
C ILE A 89 -8.04 7.70 -14.06
N ASN A 90 -6.95 7.45 -13.33
CA ASN A 90 -5.69 8.17 -13.45
C ASN A 90 -5.04 8.02 -14.83
N PHE A 91 -5.01 6.79 -15.38
CA PHE A 91 -4.42 6.55 -16.69
C PHE A 91 -5.37 6.73 -17.85
N GLY A 92 -6.69 6.64 -17.61
CA GLY A 92 -7.73 6.81 -18.62
C GLY A 92 -8.07 8.27 -18.89
N PHE A 93 -8.21 9.09 -17.84
CA PHE A 93 -8.80 10.42 -17.95
C PHE A 93 -7.89 11.56 -17.43
N VAL A 94 -6.92 11.28 -16.55
CA VAL A 94 -6.06 12.31 -15.98
C VAL A 94 -4.85 12.59 -16.89
N PRO A 95 -4.61 13.86 -17.31
CA PRO A 95 -3.43 14.24 -18.07
C PRO A 95 -2.14 13.94 -17.31
N LEU A 96 -1.05 13.64 -18.02
CA LEU A 96 0.21 13.16 -17.43
C LEU A 96 0.70 14.01 -16.25
N THR A 97 0.65 15.34 -16.36
CA THR A 97 1.09 16.30 -15.34
C THR A 97 0.30 16.18 -14.02
N TYR A 98 -0.97 15.78 -14.08
CA TYR A 98 -1.85 15.72 -12.91
C TYR A 98 -1.94 14.31 -12.29
N ARG A 99 -1.29 13.30 -12.88
CA ARG A 99 -1.41 11.92 -12.41
C ARG A 99 -0.84 11.67 -11.02
N VAL A 100 0.27 12.36 -10.72
CA VAL A 100 0.91 12.29 -9.39
C VAL A 100 0.04 13.00 -8.35
N PRO A 101 -0.39 14.27 -8.54
CA PRO A 101 -1.36 14.90 -7.64
C PRO A 101 -2.64 14.09 -7.41
N PHE A 102 -3.20 13.49 -8.46
CA PHE A 102 -4.38 12.62 -8.34
C PHE A 102 -4.10 11.38 -7.49
N ALA A 103 -3.02 10.66 -7.77
CA ALA A 103 -2.63 9.49 -7.00
C ALA A 103 -2.35 9.84 -5.52
N SER A 104 -1.74 10.99 -5.26
CA SER A 104 -1.50 11.49 -3.90
C SER A 104 -2.80 11.81 -3.17
N ALA A 105 -3.81 12.37 -3.84
CA ALA A 105 -5.13 12.61 -3.24
C ALA A 105 -5.84 11.28 -2.87
N VAL A 106 -5.77 10.28 -3.75
CA VAL A 106 -6.31 8.93 -3.45
C VAL A 106 -5.54 8.28 -2.31
N ALA A 107 -4.21 8.44 -2.27
CA ALA A 107 -3.38 7.93 -1.18
C ALA A 107 -3.74 8.55 0.17
N LEU A 108 -4.11 9.85 0.21
CA LEU A 108 -4.61 10.49 1.42
C LEU A 108 -5.88 9.81 1.92
N VAL A 109 -6.86 9.58 1.04
CA VAL A 109 -8.11 8.87 1.38
C VAL A 109 -7.82 7.46 1.91
N TRP A 110 -6.90 6.74 1.27
CA TRP A 110 -6.46 5.41 1.70
C TRP A 110 -5.84 5.43 3.10
N ASN A 111 -4.94 6.37 3.36
CA ASN A 111 -4.29 6.51 4.66
C ASN A 111 -5.30 6.88 5.76
N THR A 112 -6.29 7.72 5.46
CA THR A 112 -7.39 8.04 6.40
C THR A 112 -8.23 6.79 6.70
N TYR A 113 -8.56 5.99 5.69
CA TYR A 113 -9.28 4.72 5.89
C TYR A 113 -8.48 3.75 6.77
N LEU A 114 -7.18 3.59 6.50
CA LEU A 114 -6.30 2.75 7.32
C LEU A 114 -6.22 3.26 8.76
N ALA A 115 -6.10 4.57 8.96
CA ALA A 115 -6.07 5.17 10.30
C ALA A 115 -7.39 4.93 11.06
N TRP A 116 -8.54 5.11 10.40
CA TRP A 116 -9.85 4.82 10.99
C TRP A 116 -10.01 3.33 11.36
N LYS A 117 -9.61 2.43 10.45
CA LYS A 117 -9.68 0.99 10.68
C LYS A 117 -8.74 0.57 11.82
N ALA A 118 -7.50 1.09 11.84
CA ALA A 118 -6.54 0.87 12.90
C ALA A 118 -7.07 1.34 14.27
N ASN A 119 -7.70 2.51 14.34
CA ASN A 119 -8.31 3.01 15.58
C ASN A 119 -9.46 2.10 16.07
N ARG A 120 -10.26 1.55 15.16
CA ARG A 120 -11.31 0.59 15.53
C ARG A 120 -10.78 -0.76 15.99
N ILE A 121 -9.63 -1.17 15.50
CA ILE A 121 -8.92 -2.37 15.97
C ILE A 121 -8.42 -2.14 17.40
N VAL A 122 -7.92 -0.94 17.72
CA VAL A 122 -7.51 -0.57 19.09
C VAL A 122 -8.66 -0.65 20.09
N LEU A 123 -9.87 -0.21 19.72
CA LEU A 123 -11.03 -0.16 20.63
C LEU A 123 -11.72 -1.52 20.86
N LYS A 124 -11.30 -2.57 20.14
CA LYS A 124 -11.88 -3.91 20.25
C LYS A 124 -11.13 -4.82 21.24
N ASP A 125 -9.93 -4.40 21.65
CA ASP A 125 -9.11 -5.02 22.68
C ASP A 125 -9.34 -4.35 24.04
#